data_AF-A0A357CHQ7-F1
#
_entry.id   AF-A0A357CHQ7-F1
#
_cell.length_a   1.000
_cell.length_b   1.000
_cell.length_c   1.000
_cell.angle_alpha   90.00
_cell.angle_beta   90.00
_cell.angle_gamma   90.00
#
_symmetry.space_group_name_H-M   'P 1'
#
loop_
_entity.id
_entity.type
_entity.pdbx_description
1 polymer ?
#
loop_
_entity_poly.entity_id
_entity_poly.type
_entity_poly.pdbx_seq_one_letter_code
_entity_poly.pdbx_strand_id
1 'polypeptide(L)' 'WEHSYYIDYRNERPKYLEAWFDHLINWGHVEEMFDLAPK' A
#
# COMPACT_ATOMS: atom_id res chain seq x y z
N TRP A 1 6.88 6.57 3.91
CA TRP A 1 7.51 7.83 4.38
C TRP A 1 7.20 8.93 3.38
N GLU A 2 7.35 10.23 3.68
CA GLU A 2 7.02 11.29 2.70
C GLU A 2 7.67 11.06 1.33
N HIS A 3 8.93 10.60 1.31
CA HIS A 3 9.63 10.25 0.07
C HIS A 3 8.93 9.18 -0.80
N SER A 4 7.98 8.39 -0.27
CA SER A 4 7.29 7.36 -1.04
C SER A 4 6.12 7.90 -1.86
N TYR A 5 5.73 9.16 -1.66
CA TYR A 5 4.59 9.77 -2.36
C TYR A 5 4.73 11.27 -2.65
N TYR A 6 5.72 11.97 -2.08
CA TYR A 6 5.76 13.44 -2.11
C TYR A 6 5.96 14.03 -3.51
N ILE A 7 6.59 13.32 -4.44
CA ILE A 7 6.78 13.81 -5.82
C ILE A 7 5.42 13.94 -6.51
N ASP A 8 4.55 12.93 -6.36
CA ASP A 8 3.26 12.87 -7.07
C ASP A 8 2.11 13.51 -6.26
N TYR A 9 2.15 13.42 -4.94
CA TYR A 9 1.04 13.81 -4.06
C TYR A 9 1.37 14.95 -3.09
N ARG A 10 2.63 15.37 -2.97
CA ARG A 10 3.06 16.42 -2.02
C ARG A 10 2.52 16.15 -0.60
N ASN A 11 1.74 17.08 -0.06
CA ASN A 11 1.13 17.01 1.28
C ASN A 11 -0.19 16.22 1.29
N GLU A 12 -0.69 15.76 0.13
CA GLU A 12 -1.95 15.04 -0.03
C GLU A 12 -1.81 13.54 0.33
N ARG A 13 -1.26 13.23 1.51
CA ARG A 13 -1.12 11.86 2.00
C ARG A 13 -2.42 11.04 1.93
N PRO A 14 -3.62 11.59 2.23
CA PRO A 14 -4.85 10.81 2.14
C PRO A 14 -5.12 10.26 0.73
N LYS A 15 -4.90 11.06 -0.31
CA LYS A 15 -5.12 10.69 -1.70
C LYS A 15 -4.15 9.61 -2.19
N TYR A 16 -2.90 9.66 -1.73
CA TYR A 16 -1.93 8.60 -1.98
C TYR A 16 -2.38 7.26 -1.37
N LEU A 17 -2.89 7.29 -0.13
CA LEU A 17 -3.36 6.06 0.53
C LEU A 17 -4.60 5.50 -0.16
N GLU A 18 -5.55 6.33 -0.55
CA GLU A 18 -6.72 5.91 -1.34
C GLU A 18 -6.30 5.17 -2.61
N ALA A 19 -5.48 5.80 -3.45
CA ALA A 19 -4.96 5.16 -4.67
C ALA A 19 -4.16 3.87 -4.39
N TRP A 20 -3.42 3.83 -3.28
CA TRP A 20 -2.65 2.64 -2.90
C TRP A 20 -3.56 1.47 -2.51
N PHE A 21 -4.55 1.70 -1.64
CA PHE A 21 -5.50 0.67 -1.21
C PHE A 21 -6.39 0.18 -2.36
N ASP A 22 -6.82 1.09 -3.24
CA ASP A 22 -7.76 0.76 -4.30
C ASP A 22 -7.09 0.03 -5.48
N HIS A 23 -5.80 0.29 -5.75
CA HIS A 23 -5.19 -0.11 -7.02
C HIS A 23 -3.79 -0.73 -6.93
N LEU A 24 -3.04 -0.59 -5.83
CA LEU A 24 -1.62 -0.96 -5.80
C LEU A 24 -1.30 -2.17 -4.94
N ILE A 25 -2.17 -2.56 -4.00
CA ILE A 25 -1.91 -3.72 -3.14
C ILE A 25 -2.00 -5.01 -3.95
N ASN A 26 -0.95 -5.83 -3.86
CA ASN A 26 -0.99 -7.22 -4.32
C ASN A 26 -1.61 -8.11 -3.23
N TRP A 27 -2.94 -8.23 -3.24
CA TRP A 27 -3.68 -9.02 -2.26
C TRP A 27 -3.37 -10.52 -2.31
N GLY A 28 -3.04 -11.07 -3.48
CA GLY A 28 -2.68 -12.49 -3.59
C GLY A 28 -1.41 -12.84 -2.83
N HIS A 29 -0.41 -11.94 -2.84
CA HIS A 29 0.79 -12.12 -2.03
C HIS A 29 0.53 -11.94 -0.53
N VAL A 30 -0.38 -11.03 -0.16
CA VAL A 30 -0.80 -10.87 1.25
C VAL A 30 -1.44 -12.16 1.76
N GLU A 31 -2.33 -12.78 0.98
CA GLU A 31 -2.95 -14.07 1.30
C GLU A 31 -1.91 -15.20 1.41
N GLU A 32 -0.99 -15.30 0.44
CA GLU A 32 0.11 -16.27 0.47
C GLU A 32 0.95 -16.16 1.76
N MET A 33 1.33 -14.94 2.15
CA MET A 33 2.10 -14.73 3.37
C MET A 33 1.28 -15.01 4.64
N PHE A 34 -0.02 -14.75 4.61
CA PHE A 34 -0.93 -15.06 5.71
C PHE A 34 -1.05 -16.57 5.92
N ASP A 35 -1.19 -17.35 4.86
CA ASP A 35 -1.27 -18.81 4.92
C ASP A 35 0.04 -19.47 5.39
N LEU A 36 1.18 -18.88 5.04
CA LEU A 36 2.50 -19.33 5.48
C LEU A 36 2.84 -18.93 6.92
N ALA A 37 2.10 -17.98 7.51
CA ALA A 37 2.38 -17.51 8.84
C ALA A 37 2.13 -18.63 9.89
N PRO A 38 3.11 -18.94 10.76
CA PRO A 38 2.89 -19.88 11.84
C PRO A 38 1.87 -19.32 12.84
N LYS A 39 1.05 -20.21 13.42
CA LYS A 39 0.08 -19.89 14.46
C LYS A 39 0.71 -19.53 15.79
#